data_AF-A0A060BRW9-F1
#
_entry.id   AF-A0A060BRW9-F1
#
_cell.length_a   1.000
_cell.length_b   1.000
_cell.length_c   1.000
_cell.angle_alpha   90.00
_cell.angle_beta   90.00
_cell.angle_gamma   90.00
#
_symmetry.space_group_name_H-M   'P 1'
#
loop_
_entity.id
_entity.type
_entity.pdbx_description
1 polymer ?
#
loop_
_entity_poly.entity_id
_entity_poly.type
_entity_poly.pdbx_seq_one_letter_code
_entity_poly.pdbx_strand_id
1 'polypeptide(L)'
;MELSIFDIPFSSLYDSTLIGPMWIKNGKKDMRILVVASSPKEEKMAFKKRPYYTISVGNYSKENNSCDFKDNVGENISDLNKNFCELTAYYWAWKNLKCDIIGIGHYRR
;
A
#
# COMPACT_ATOMS: atom_id res chain seq x y z
N MET A 1 -28.69 7.79 -28.41
CA MET A 1 -29.98 7.29 -27.91
C MET A 1 -29.73 6.73 -26.52
N GLU A 2 -29.92 7.56 -25.49
CA GLU A 2 -29.83 7.11 -24.10
C GLU A 2 -31.09 6.30 -23.78
N LEU A 3 -30.90 5.05 -23.35
CA LEU A 3 -31.97 4.22 -22.83
C LEU A 3 -32.19 4.58 -21.36
N SER A 4 -33.43 4.90 -21.00
CA SER A 4 -33.80 5.27 -19.64
C SER A 4 -33.81 4.04 -18.73
N ILE A 5 -33.41 4.19 -17.47
CA ILE A 5 -33.32 3.09 -16.50
C ILE A 5 -34.68 2.44 -16.19
N PHE A 6 -35.78 3.07 -16.60
CA PHE A 6 -37.15 2.62 -16.37
C PHE A 6 -37.65 1.61 -17.42
N ASP A 7 -36.92 1.42 -18.52
CA ASP A 7 -37.32 0.52 -19.61
C ASP A 7 -36.76 -0.92 -19.45
N ILE A 8 -36.08 -1.20 -18.34
CA ILE A 8 -35.43 -2.51 -18.09
C ILE A 8 -36.39 -3.40 -17.28
N PRO A 9 -36.82 -4.56 -17.81
CA PRO A 9 -37.71 -5.47 -17.09
C PRO A 9 -37.06 -6.01 -15.81
N PHE A 10 -37.80 -6.02 -14.71
CA PHE A 10 -37.31 -6.41 -13.37
C PHE A 10 -36.64 -7.81 -13.33
N SER A 11 -37.03 -8.71 -14.24
CA SER A 11 -36.43 -10.04 -14.36
C SER A 11 -34.99 -10.05 -14.87
N SER A 12 -34.52 -8.99 -15.56
CA SER A 12 -33.14 -8.91 -16.04
C SER A 12 -32.18 -8.29 -15.02
N LEU A 13 -32.66 -7.82 -13.86
CA LEU A 13 -31.82 -7.30 -12.77
C LEU A 13 -31.13 -8.41 -11.94
N TYR A 14 -31.52 -9.67 -12.14
CA TYR A 14 -31.01 -10.82 -11.37
C TYR A 14 -30.29 -11.86 -12.23
N ASP A 15 -30.10 -11.60 -13.52
CA ASP A 15 -29.28 -12.46 -14.37
C ASP A 15 -27.80 -12.26 -14.03
N SER A 16 -27.24 -13.21 -13.28
CA SER A 16 -25.84 -13.22 -12.85
C SER A 16 -24.84 -13.31 -14.01
N THR A 17 -25.30 -13.54 -15.24
CA THR A 17 -24.46 -13.61 -16.44
C THR A 17 -24.45 -12.35 -17.30
N LEU A 18 -25.36 -11.40 -17.07
CA LEU A 18 -25.39 -10.15 -17.83
C LEU A 18 -25.61 -8.97 -16.88
N ILE A 19 -24.50 -8.33 -16.51
CA ILE A 19 -24.45 -6.98 -15.93
C ILE A 19 -24.96 -6.94 -14.47
N GLY A 20 -24.11 -7.36 -13.53
CA GLY A 20 -24.26 -6.92 -12.13
C GLY A 20 -24.33 -5.39 -12.04
N PRO A 21 -24.94 -4.81 -11.00
CA PRO A 21 -25.16 -3.36 -10.94
C PRO A 21 -23.86 -2.61 -11.16
N MET A 22 -23.89 -1.62 -12.06
CA MET A 22 -22.73 -0.89 -12.61
C MET A 22 -21.79 -0.27 -11.55
N TRP A 23 -22.24 -0.17 -10.30
CA TRP A 23 -21.44 0.28 -9.15
C TRP A 23 -20.51 -0.80 -8.57
N ILE A 24 -20.71 -2.09 -8.88
CA ILE A 24 -19.78 -3.17 -8.52
C ILE A 24 -18.72 -3.29 -9.62
N LYS A 25 -17.96 -2.22 -9.84
CA LYS A 25 -16.64 -2.37 -10.46
C LYS A 25 -15.71 -2.83 -9.35
N ASN A 26 -15.71 -4.14 -9.06
CA ASN A 26 -14.69 -4.77 -8.22
C ASN A 26 -13.35 -4.81 -8.98
N GLY A 27 -12.79 -3.63 -9.26
CA GLY A 27 -11.40 -3.49 -9.66
C GLY A 27 -10.52 -3.94 -8.50
N LYS A 28 -9.56 -4.82 -8.78
CA LYS A 28 -8.57 -5.25 -7.79
C LYS A 28 -7.72 -4.05 -7.38
N LYS A 29 -8.01 -3.45 -6.21
CA LYS A 29 -7.23 -2.34 -5.66
C LYS A 29 -5.81 -2.79 -5.34
N ASP A 30 -4.80 -1.99 -5.70
CA ASP A 30 -3.40 -2.26 -5.34
C ASP A 30 -3.18 -1.86 -3.87
N MET A 31 -2.89 -2.87 -3.05
CA MET A 31 -2.62 -2.69 -1.62
C MET A 31 -1.16 -3.02 -1.34
N ARG A 32 -0.48 -2.12 -0.63
CA ARG A 32 0.90 -2.29 -0.17
C ARG A 32 0.98 -2.01 1.32
N ILE A 33 1.46 -2.98 2.08
CA ILE A 33 1.71 -2.84 3.50
C ILE A 33 3.22 -2.75 3.69
N LEU A 34 3.69 -1.65 4.27
CA LEU A 34 5.10 -1.44 4.56
C LEU A 34 5.40 -1.88 5.99
N VAL A 35 6.31 -2.83 6.13
CA VAL A 35 6.87 -3.28 7.40
C VAL A 35 8.13 -2.47 7.66
N VAL A 36 8.09 -1.65 8.71
CA VAL A 36 9.19 -0.77 9.08
C VAL A 36 10.30 -1.58 9.75
N ALA A 37 11.53 -1.42 9.26
CA ALA A 37 12.72 -2.04 9.79
C ALA A 37 13.78 -0.97 10.11
N SER A 38 14.16 -0.87 11.37
CA SER A 38 15.24 -0.01 11.87
C SER A 38 16.53 -0.78 12.17
N SER A 39 16.52 -2.11 12.00
CA SER A 39 17.69 -2.96 12.21
C SER A 39 17.66 -4.23 11.34
N PRO A 40 18.81 -4.90 11.14
CA PRO A 40 18.87 -6.16 10.38
C PRO A 40 18.00 -7.27 10.96
N LYS A 41 17.80 -7.28 12.28
CA LYS A 41 16.96 -8.28 12.95
C LYS A 41 15.50 -8.16 12.51
N GLU A 42 15.01 -6.93 12.39
CA GLU A 42 13.63 -6.64 12.02
C GLU A 42 13.36 -6.97 10.55
N GLU A 43 14.32 -6.60 9.69
CA GLU A 43 14.30 -6.92 8.26
C GLU A 43 14.23 -8.43 8.01
N LYS A 44 15.00 -9.24 8.76
CA LYS A 44 14.95 -10.71 8.69
C LYS A 44 13.66 -11.32 9.23
N MET A 45 13.00 -10.64 10.17
CA MET A 45 11.74 -11.10 10.77
C MET A 45 10.51 -10.67 9.96
N ALA A 46 10.64 -9.69 9.09
CA ALA A 46 9.54 -9.17 8.31
C ALA A 46 9.05 -10.20 7.26
N PHE A 47 7.74 -10.29 7.10
CA PHE A 47 7.13 -11.11 6.06
C PHE A 47 7.40 -10.53 4.67
N LYS A 48 8.21 -11.21 3.87
CA LYS A 48 8.57 -10.80 2.49
C LYS A 48 7.64 -11.40 1.44
N LYS A 49 6.33 -11.20 1.58
CA LYS A 49 5.33 -11.70 0.62
C LYS A 49 4.27 -10.65 0.38
N ARG A 50 3.87 -10.46 -0.88
CA ARG A 50 2.76 -9.55 -1.23
C ARG A 50 1.52 -9.83 -0.37
N PRO A 51 0.88 -8.80 0.20
CA PRO A 51 1.08 -7.35 -0.04
C PRO A 51 2.13 -6.68 0.86
N TYR A 52 2.90 -7.43 1.65
CA TYR A 52 3.92 -6.90 2.56
C TYR A 52 5.24 -6.62 1.86
N TYR A 53 5.80 -5.44 2.12
CA TYR A 53 7.09 -4.98 1.66
C TYR A 53 7.87 -4.40 2.83
N THR A 54 9.18 -4.46 2.79
CA THR A 54 10.06 -3.95 3.85
C THR A 54 10.59 -2.57 3.51
N ILE A 55 10.55 -1.66 4.48
CA ILE A 55 11.15 -0.33 4.36
C ILE A 55 12.18 -0.12 5.45
N SER A 56 13.40 0.22 5.05
CA SER A 56 14.45 0.65 5.98
C SER A 56 14.25 2.11 6.37
N VAL A 57 14.41 2.41 7.66
CA VAL A 57 14.32 3.77 8.23
C VAL A 57 15.58 4.20 8.99
N GLY A 58 15.79 5.51 9.07
CA GLY A 58 16.83 6.12 9.90
C GLY A 58 18.26 5.76 9.48
N ASN A 59 19.14 5.50 10.44
CA ASN A 59 20.55 5.18 10.14
C ASN A 59 20.68 3.85 9.38
N TYR A 60 19.75 2.92 9.63
CA TYR A 60 19.74 1.63 8.94
C TYR A 60 19.51 1.78 7.44
N SER A 61 18.76 2.79 6.97
CA SER A 61 18.57 3.08 5.54
C SER A 61 19.88 3.43 4.80
N LYS A 62 20.86 3.97 5.51
CA LYS A 62 22.16 4.35 4.93
C LYS A 62 23.05 3.13 4.71
N GLU A 63 22.99 2.16 5.62
CA GLU A 63 23.84 0.99 5.63
C GLU A 63 23.22 -0.22 4.91
N ASN A 64 21.87 -0.26 4.82
CA ASN A 64 21.15 -1.42 4.31
C ASN A 64 20.82 -1.32 2.82
N ASN A 65 21.05 -2.40 2.07
CA ASN A 65 20.62 -2.57 0.67
C ASN A 65 19.62 -3.73 0.48
N SER A 66 19.22 -4.40 1.55
CA SER A 66 18.42 -5.64 1.50
C SER A 66 16.91 -5.43 1.62
N CYS A 67 16.46 -4.24 2.06
CA CYS A 67 15.04 -3.89 2.11
C CYS A 67 14.50 -3.52 0.72
N ASP A 68 13.20 -3.72 0.51
CA ASP A 68 12.53 -3.36 -0.74
C ASP A 68 12.56 -1.84 -0.99
N PHE A 69 12.41 -1.07 0.10
CA PHE A 69 12.41 0.38 0.08
C PHE A 69 13.33 0.98 1.14
N LYS A 70 13.66 2.26 0.94
CA LYS A 70 14.44 3.06 1.89
C LYS A 70 13.79 4.41 2.06
N ASP A 71 13.67 4.87 3.29
CA ASP A 71 13.08 6.18 3.59
C ASP A 71 13.96 7.36 3.14
N ASN A 72 15.22 7.14 2.78
CA ASN A 72 16.19 8.20 2.43
C ASN A 72 16.37 8.43 0.92
N VAL A 73 15.50 7.86 0.08
CA VAL A 73 15.58 7.97 -1.39
C VAL A 73 14.43 8.83 -1.91
N GLY A 74 14.62 9.59 -2.98
CA GLY A 74 13.55 10.41 -3.57
C GLY A 74 13.09 11.52 -2.61
N GLU A 75 11.80 11.86 -2.63
CA GLU A 75 11.25 12.86 -1.72
C GLU A 75 11.07 12.25 -0.32
N ASN A 76 11.81 12.79 0.66
CA ASN A 76 11.86 12.21 1.99
C ASN A 76 12.08 13.24 3.11
N ILE A 77 11.88 12.75 4.33
CA ILE A 77 12.17 13.45 5.59
C ILE A 77 13.01 12.57 6.53
N SER A 78 13.87 11.70 5.98
CA SER A 78 14.62 10.72 6.78
C SER A 78 15.56 11.37 7.81
N ASP A 79 16.00 12.60 7.55
CA ASP A 79 16.82 13.38 8.50
C ASP A 79 16.09 13.71 9.80
N LEU A 80 14.75 13.72 9.76
CA LEU A 80 13.90 13.95 10.92
C LEU A 80 13.49 12.65 11.63
N ASN A 81 14.07 11.49 11.25
CA ASN A 81 13.77 10.21 11.88
C ASN A 81 14.00 10.21 13.40
N LYS A 82 14.91 11.05 13.91
CA LYS A 82 15.10 11.22 15.37
C LYS A 82 13.87 11.75 16.10
N ASN A 83 13.02 12.51 15.41
CA ASN A 83 11.83 13.15 15.98
C ASN A 83 10.54 12.44 15.58
N PHE A 84 10.49 11.86 14.38
CA PHE A 84 9.27 11.29 13.80
C PHE A 84 9.27 9.76 13.68
N CYS A 85 10.42 9.12 13.94
CA CYS A 85 10.57 7.66 13.89
C CYS A 85 9.92 7.05 12.64
N GLU A 86 8.99 6.11 12.80
CA GLU A 86 8.35 5.35 11.72
C GLU A 86 7.48 6.19 10.79
N LEU A 87 7.15 7.43 11.19
CA LEU A 87 6.39 8.34 10.35
C LEU A 87 7.19 8.81 9.13
N THR A 88 8.53 8.72 9.15
CA THR A 88 9.35 8.97 7.95
C THR A 88 9.05 7.95 6.85
N ALA A 89 8.81 6.68 7.20
CA ALA A 89 8.38 5.65 6.26
C ALA A 89 7.01 5.96 5.66
N TYR A 90 6.07 6.47 6.47
CA TYR A 90 4.74 6.85 6.01
C TYR A 90 4.79 8.02 5.02
N TYR A 91 5.55 9.06 5.37
CA TYR A 91 5.77 10.19 4.48
C TYR A 91 6.37 9.74 3.16
N TRP A 92 7.42 8.91 3.22
CA TRP A 92 8.07 8.39 2.04
C TRP A 92 7.10 7.60 1.16
N ALA A 93 6.29 6.72 1.76
CA ALA A 93 5.30 5.93 1.06
C ALA A 93 4.28 6.80 0.31
N TRP A 94 3.76 7.83 0.98
CA TRP A 94 2.80 8.75 0.40
C TRP A 94 3.36 9.51 -0.82
N LYS A 95 4.64 9.90 -0.78
CA LYS A 95 5.26 10.66 -1.86
C LYS A 95 5.75 9.80 -3.01
N ASN A 96 6.22 8.58 -2.74
CA ASN A 96 6.94 7.78 -3.73
C ASN A 96 6.14 6.57 -4.25
N LEU A 97 5.14 6.07 -3.52
CA LEU A 97 4.35 4.92 -3.95
C LEU A 97 3.04 5.35 -4.60
N LYS A 98 2.76 4.76 -5.77
CA LYS A 98 1.46 4.82 -6.43
C LYS A 98 0.71 3.52 -6.16
N CYS A 99 -0.19 3.53 -5.18
CA CYS A 99 -1.14 2.45 -4.93
C CYS A 99 -2.43 3.01 -4.31
N ASP A 100 -3.50 2.23 -4.37
CA ASP A 100 -4.81 2.65 -3.88
C ASP A 100 -4.88 2.64 -2.35
N ILE A 101 -4.16 1.71 -1.73
CA ILE A 101 -4.14 1.50 -0.28
C ILE A 101 -2.70 1.34 0.20
N ILE A 102 -2.30 2.19 1.14
CA ILE A 102 -1.01 2.11 1.85
C ILE A 102 -1.30 1.72 3.30
N GLY A 103 -0.69 0.63 3.75
CA GLY A 103 -0.64 0.23 5.15
C GLY A 103 0.77 0.37 5.70
N ILE A 104 0.89 0.57 7.02
CA ILE A 104 2.14 0.45 7.75
C ILE A 104 1.96 -0.51 8.91
N GLY A 105 2.95 -1.35 9.13
CA GLY A 105 3.02 -2.25 10.27
C GLY A 105 4.43 -2.31 10.84
N HIS A 106 4.52 -2.76 12.08
CA HIS A 106 5.80 -3.14 12.65
C HIS A 106 6.01 -4.64 12.44
N TYR A 107 7.26 -5.08 12.39
CA TYR A 107 7.60 -6.50 12.30
C TYR A 107 7.01 -7.36 13.45
N ARG A 108 6.52 -6.76 14.54
CA ARG A 108 5.91 -7.43 15.71
C ARG A 108 4.46 -7.04 16.00
N ARG A 109 3.87 -6.08 15.28
CA ARG A 109 2.52 -5.55 15.54
C ARG A 109 1.82 -5.17 14.24
#